data_AF-A0A1C3PFR3-F1
#
_entry.id   AF-A0A1C3PFR3-F1
#
_cell.length_a   1.000
_cell.length_b   1.000
_cell.length_c   1.000
_cell.angle_alpha   90.00
_cell.angle_beta   90.00
_cell.angle_gamma   90.00
#
_symmetry.space_group_name_H-M   'P 1'
#
loop_
_entity.id
_entity.type
_entity.pdbx_description
1 polymer ?
#
loop_
_entity_poly.entity_id
_entity_poly.type
_entity_poly.pdbx_seq_one_letter_code
_entity_poly.pdbx_strand_id
1 'polypeptide(L)'
;MTLLLDRPVREFSATCSYRWYEQIDYGDGMAVAKVSVSLDERVLTAARAAAATEGVSLSAWISRLIDQHIGIQEGLAAVREYEAEHGPIPEEVLRRADEILDRLGVGRRS
;
A
#
# COMPACT_ATOMS: atom_id res chain seq x y z
N MET A 1 -41.43 -33.05 1.74
CA MET A 1 -41.35 -32.09 2.85
C MET A 1 -39.91 -32.05 3.33
N THR A 2 -39.05 -31.06 3.09
CA THR A 2 -39.11 -29.77 2.40
C THR A 2 -37.65 -29.39 2.13
N LEU A 3 -37.38 -28.88 0.92
CA LEU A 3 -36.12 -28.26 0.48
C LEU A 3 -35.91 -26.90 1.18
N LEU A 4 -34.66 -26.54 1.50
CA LEU A 4 -34.19 -25.15 1.65
C LEU A 4 -32.64 -25.16 1.57
N LEU A 5 -32.04 -25.27 0.38
CA LEU A 5 -31.58 -24.15 -0.44
C LEU A 5 -30.91 -23.02 0.35
N ASP A 6 -29.63 -22.86 0.07
CA ASP A 6 -29.00 -21.60 -0.31
C ASP A 6 -29.22 -20.41 0.64
N ARG A 7 -28.25 -20.20 1.54
CA ARG A 7 -28.12 -18.93 2.27
C ARG A 7 -27.29 -18.01 1.36
N PRO A 8 -27.87 -17.04 0.66
CA PRO A 8 -27.07 -16.10 -0.12
C PRO A 8 -26.15 -15.32 0.82
N VAL A 9 -24.87 -15.23 0.44
CA VAL A 9 -23.94 -14.22 0.96
C VAL A 9 -24.65 -12.89 0.78
N ARG A 10 -25.09 -12.28 1.89
CA ARG A 10 -25.79 -11.00 1.84
C ARG A 10 -24.86 -10.00 1.16
N GLU A 11 -25.29 -9.53 -0.02
CA GLU A 11 -24.81 -8.30 -0.64
C GLU A 11 -24.75 -7.20 0.44
N PHE A 12 -23.54 -6.82 0.82
CA PHE A 12 -23.34 -5.56 1.54
C PHE A 12 -23.59 -4.45 0.53
N SER A 13 -24.84 -3.98 0.49
CA SER A 13 -25.26 -2.78 -0.21
C SER A 13 -24.27 -1.65 0.08
N ALA A 14 -23.59 -1.23 -0.98
CA ALA A 14 -22.59 -0.17 -1.02
C ALA A 14 -23.24 1.22 -0.89
N THR A 15 -23.97 1.45 0.19
CA THR A 15 -24.53 2.76 0.51
C THR A 15 -24.38 3.03 2.00
N CYS A 16 -23.14 3.06 2.48
CA CYS A 16 -22.85 3.73 3.73
C CYS A 16 -22.63 5.21 3.41
N SER A 17 -23.68 6.02 3.59
CA SER A 17 -23.62 7.46 3.34
C SER A 17 -22.77 8.12 4.43
N TYR A 18 -21.49 8.33 4.16
CA TYR A 18 -20.62 9.17 4.98
C TYR A 18 -20.61 10.59 4.41
N ARG A 19 -21.74 11.29 4.60
CA ARG A 19 -21.72 12.76 4.69
C ARG A 19 -21.15 13.07 6.08
N TRP A 20 -20.25 14.06 6.18
CA TRP A 20 -19.44 14.47 7.36
C TRP A 20 -18.00 13.91 7.45
N TYR A 21 -17.01 14.68 7.00
CA TYR A 21 -16.09 15.43 7.88
C TYR A 21 -15.28 16.47 7.07
N GLU A 22 -15.32 17.71 7.56
CA GLU A 22 -14.56 18.87 7.07
C GLU A 22 -13.05 18.60 6.97
N GLN A 23 -12.46 19.25 5.97
CA GLN A 23 -11.03 19.51 5.85
C GLN A 23 -10.47 20.01 7.20
N ILE A 24 -9.57 19.24 7.80
CA ILE A 24 -8.76 19.75 8.91
C ILE A 24 -7.56 20.46 8.29
N ASP A 25 -7.65 21.79 8.24
CA ASP A 25 -6.55 22.68 7.88
C ASP A 25 -5.55 22.74 9.04
N TYR A 26 -4.40 22.07 8.87
CA TYR A 26 -3.26 22.15 9.78
C TYR A 26 -2.33 23.31 9.42
N GLY A 27 -2.82 24.52 9.18
CA GLY A 27 -2.05 25.77 9.31
C GLY A 27 -0.79 25.96 8.46
N ASP A 28 -0.42 25.01 7.61
CA ASP A 28 0.68 25.09 6.64
C ASP A 28 0.47 24.03 5.52
N GLY A 29 -0.34 24.41 4.51
CA GLY A 29 0.00 24.20 3.11
C GLY A 29 -0.27 22.86 2.38
N MET A 30 -0.68 21.75 3.02
CA MET A 30 -0.97 20.50 2.28
C MET A 30 -2.37 19.95 2.60
N ALA A 31 -3.23 19.92 1.57
CA ALA A 31 -4.58 19.36 1.69
C ALA A 31 -4.53 17.83 1.87
N VAL A 32 -4.89 17.35 3.06
CA VAL A 32 -4.96 15.91 3.37
C VAL A 32 -6.41 15.50 3.58
N ALA A 33 -6.84 14.44 2.89
CA ALA A 33 -8.16 13.85 3.08
C ALA A 33 -8.14 12.83 4.22
N LYS A 34 -9.05 12.98 5.20
CA LYS A 34 -9.22 12.00 6.27
C LYS A 34 -10.02 10.80 5.75
N VAL A 35 -9.41 9.62 5.78
CA VAL A 35 -10.05 8.35 5.41
C VAL A 35 -10.28 7.52 6.66
N SER A 36 -11.48 6.94 6.80
CA SER A 36 -11.79 5.97 7.85
C SER A 36 -11.66 4.55 7.28
N VAL A 37 -10.82 3.72 7.89
CA VAL A 37 -10.61 2.33 7.49
C VAL A 37 -10.75 1.41 8.70
N SER A 38 -11.34 0.24 8.50
CA SER A 38 -11.40 -0.81 9.51
C SER A 38 -10.20 -1.73 9.36
N LEU A 39 -9.45 -1.94 10.43
CA LEU A 39 -8.31 -2.86 10.49
C LEU A 39 -8.61 -3.94 11.53
N ASP A 40 -8.14 -5.16 11.26
CA ASP A 40 -8.12 -6.22 12.27
C ASP A 40 -7.32 -5.77 13.49
N GLU A 41 -7.77 -6.13 14.69
CA GLU A 41 -7.17 -5.66 15.96
C GLU A 41 -5.69 -6.05 16.06
N ARG A 42 -5.33 -7.25 15.57
CA ARG A 42 -3.93 -7.72 15.55
C ARG A 42 -3.08 -6.83 14.65
N VAL A 43 -3.62 -6.46 13.49
CA VAL A 43 -2.94 -5.59 12.50
C VAL A 43 -2.78 -4.19 13.05
N LEU A 44 -3.83 -3.62 13.65
CA LEU A 44 -3.78 -2.29 14.26
C LEU A 44 -2.75 -2.24 15.39
N THR A 45 -2.70 -3.26 16.25
CA THR A 45 -1.71 -3.35 17.32
C THR A 45 -0.28 -3.40 16.79
N ALA A 46 -0.03 -4.25 15.79
CA ALA A 46 1.29 -4.35 15.16
C ALA A 46 1.71 -3.04 14.48
N ALA A 47 0.79 -2.38 13.77
CA ALA A 47 1.04 -1.11 13.10
C ALA A 47 1.40 0.00 14.10
N ARG A 48 0.70 0.07 15.24
CA ARG A 48 1.01 1.02 16.32
C ARG A 48 2.41 0.79 16.90
N ALA A 49 2.78 -0.47 17.14
CA ALA A 49 4.10 -0.82 17.64
C ALA A 49 5.21 -0.45 16.64
N ALA A 50 4.99 -0.70 15.35
CA ALA A 50 5.93 -0.33 14.30
C ALA A 50 6.09 1.20 14.18
N ALA A 51 4.99 1.95 14.14
CA ALA A 51 5.02 3.40 14.12
C ALA A 51 5.75 3.98 15.34
N ALA A 52 5.51 3.42 16.54
CA ALA A 52 6.21 3.82 17.75
C ALA A 52 7.71 3.52 17.71
N THR A 53 8.10 2.37 17.15
CA THR A 53 9.52 1.99 16.97
C THR A 53 10.23 2.97 16.03
N GLU A 54 9.53 3.45 15.00
CA GLU A 54 10.04 4.44 14.05
C GLU A 54 9.91 5.90 14.53
N GLY A 55 9.30 6.13 15.69
CA GLY A 55 9.11 7.48 16.26
C GLY A 55 8.14 8.37 15.48
N VAL A 56 7.21 7.78 14.72
CA VAL A 56 6.22 8.48 13.89
C VAL A 56 4.79 8.19 14.33
N SER A 57 3.83 9.01 13.89
CA SER A 57 2.41 8.74 14.13
C SER A 57 1.93 7.55 13.29
N LEU A 58 0.86 6.88 13.75
CA LEU A 58 0.26 5.76 13.01
C LEU A 58 -0.17 6.17 11.59
N SER A 59 -0.75 7.36 11.42
CA SER A 59 -1.17 7.85 10.11
C SER A 59 0.03 8.09 9.19
N ALA A 60 1.09 8.74 9.69
CA ALA A 60 2.31 8.96 8.90
C ALA A 60 2.96 7.63 8.48
N TRP A 61 3.01 6.66 9.40
CA TRP A 61 3.54 5.33 9.12
C TRP A 61 2.73 4.59 8.05
N ILE A 62 1.39 4.58 8.15
CA ILE A 62 0.51 3.97 7.16
C ILE A 62 0.62 4.68 5.81
N SER A 63 0.60 6.02 5.79
CA SER A 63 0.75 6.81 4.57
C SER A 63 2.05 6.49 3.85
N ARG A 64 3.17 6.38 4.59
CA ARG A 64 4.47 6.01 4.03
C ARG A 64 4.46 4.61 3.43
N LEU A 65 3.83 3.64 4.08
CA LEU A 65 3.71 2.28 3.55
C LEU A 65 2.88 2.22 2.28
N ILE A 66 1.77 2.97 2.23
CA ILE A 66 0.92 3.05 1.05
C ILE A 66 1.71 3.68 -0.11
N ASP A 67 2.40 4.79 0.14
CA ASP A 67 3.23 5.47 -0.85
C ASP A 67 4.33 4.55 -1.40
N GLN A 68 5.05 3.86 -0.51
CA GLN A 68 6.07 2.88 -0.91
C GLN A 68 5.46 1.75 -1.75
N HIS A 69 4.29 1.23 -1.36
CA HIS A 69 3.62 0.17 -2.09
C HIS A 69 3.20 0.62 -3.49
N ILE A 70 2.65 1.83 -3.61
CA ILE A 70 2.28 2.43 -4.90
C ILE A 70 3.52 2.55 -5.79
N GLY A 71 4.60 3.14 -5.28
CA GLY A 71 5.84 3.31 -6.06
C GLY A 71 6.44 1.99 -6.55
N ILE A 72 6.34 0.92 -5.76
CA ILE A 72 6.74 -0.43 -6.20
C ILE A 72 5.86 -0.91 -7.36
N GLN A 73 4.53 -0.75 -7.26
CA GLN A 73 3.63 -1.19 -8.33
C GLN A 73 3.81 -0.40 -9.62
N GLU A 74 4.03 0.91 -9.51
CA GLU A 74 4.33 1.79 -10.65
C GLU A 74 5.66 1.40 -11.31
N GLY A 75 6.71 1.15 -10.51
CA GLY A 75 7.99 0.67 -11.02
C GLY A 75 7.87 -0.67 -11.76
N LEU A 76 7.11 -1.62 -11.20
CA LEU A 76 6.84 -2.90 -11.86
C LEU A 76 6.02 -2.73 -13.15
N ALA A 77 5.11 -1.75 -13.21
CA ALA A 77 4.38 -1.45 -14.43
C ALA A 77 5.30 -0.88 -15.51
N ALA A 78 6.19 0.04 -15.15
CA ALA A 78 7.18 0.62 -16.07
C ALA A 78 8.15 -0.44 -16.63
N VAL A 79 8.58 -1.41 -15.82
CA VAL A 79 9.40 -2.53 -16.29
C VAL A 79 8.65 -3.36 -17.33
N ARG A 80 7.37 -3.68 -17.08
CA ARG A 80 6.56 -4.44 -18.04
C ARG A 80 6.35 -3.69 -19.35
N GLU A 81 6.16 -2.38 -19.30
CA GLU A 81 6.04 -1.52 -20.48
C GLU A 81 7.35 -1.53 -21.29
N TYR A 82 8.48 -1.34 -20.62
CA TYR A 82 9.80 -1.41 -21.26
C TYR A 82 10.03 -2.76 -21.94
N GLU A 83 9.73 -3.87 -21.27
CA GLU A 83 9.93 -5.22 -21.82
C GLU A 83 8.98 -5.52 -22.98
N ALA A 84 7.78 -4.94 -22.99
CA ALA A 84 6.87 -5.07 -24.12
C ALA A 84 7.39 -4.35 -25.37
N GLU A 85 8.09 -3.23 -25.20
CA GLU A 85 8.64 -2.44 -26.30
C GLU A 85 10.01 -2.95 -26.79
N HIS A 86 10.88 -3.40 -25.86
CA HIS A 86 12.29 -3.67 -26.13
C HIS A 86 12.68 -5.15 -25.98
N GLY A 87 11.76 -6.00 -25.49
CA GLY A 87 12.04 -7.37 -25.10
C GLY A 87 12.57 -7.48 -23.65
N PRO A 88 12.76 -8.70 -23.15
CA PRO A 88 13.14 -8.94 -21.75
C PRO A 88 14.47 -8.28 -21.39
N ILE A 89 14.58 -7.78 -20.16
CA ILE A 89 15.84 -7.19 -19.67
C ILE A 89 16.93 -8.28 -19.63
N PRO A 90 18.10 -8.09 -20.25
CA PRO A 90 19.16 -9.09 -20.24
C PRO A 90 19.69 -9.37 -18.83
N GLU A 91 19.99 -10.64 -18.54
CA GLU A 91 20.51 -11.11 -17.24
C GLU A 91 21.78 -10.37 -16.79
N GLU A 92 22.65 -10.00 -17.74
CA GLU A 92 23.85 -9.21 -17.46
C GLU A 92 23.52 -7.85 -16.85
N VAL A 93 22.46 -7.22 -17.35
CA VAL A 93 22.00 -5.91 -16.86
C VAL A 93 21.37 -6.06 -15.49
N LEU A 94 20.59 -7.12 -15.26
CA LEU A 94 20.01 -7.42 -13.95
C LEU A 94 21.09 -7.64 -12.89
N ARG A 95 22.11 -8.46 -13.20
CA ARG A 95 23.24 -8.69 -12.28
C ARG A 95 23.98 -7.39 -11.97
N ARG A 96 24.19 -6.54 -12.97
CA ARG A 96 24.82 -5.24 -12.77
C ARG A 96 23.97 -4.31 -11.92
N ALA A 97 22.64 -4.34 -12.07
CA ALA A 97 21.73 -3.59 -11.23
C ALA A 97 21.81 -4.08 -9.78
N ASP A 98 21.82 -5.39 -9.54
CA ASP A 98 21.97 -5.98 -8.19
C ASP A 98 23.27 -5.54 -7.52
N GLU A 99 24.42 -5.59 -8.23
CA GLU A 99 25.70 -5.09 -7.70
C GLU A 99 25.64 -3.62 -7.28
N ILE A 100 24.90 -2.79 -8.03
CA ILE A 100 24.71 -1.37 -7.71
C ILE A 100 23.84 -1.23 -6.47
N LEU A 101 22.73 -1.98 -6.37
CA LEU A 101 21.82 -1.93 -5.23
C LEU A 101 22.49 -2.42 -3.94
N ASP A 102 23.28 -3.48 -4.02
CA ASP A 102 24.06 -4.02 -2.90
C ASP A 102 25.08 -3.00 -2.41
N ARG A 103 25.82 -2.35 -3.33
CA ARG A 103 26.78 -1.30 -2.99
C ARG A 103 26.13 -0.09 -2.31
N LEU A 104 24.90 0.22 -2.69
CA LEU A 104 24.11 1.30 -2.07
C LEU A 104 23.44 0.87 -0.76
N GLY A 105 23.54 -0.40 -0.36
CA GLY A 105 22.91 -0.93 0.85
C GLY A 105 21.39 -1.03 0.78
N VAL A 106 20.82 -0.96 -0.43
CA VAL A 106 19.38 -1.06 -0.72
C VAL A 106 18.99 -2.38 -1.36
N GLY A 107 19.98 -3.21 -1.73
CA GLY A 107 19.77 -4.56 -2.24
C GLY A 107 19.08 -5.47 -1.22
N ARG A 108 18.41 -6.52 -1.71
CA ARG A 108 17.85 -7.56 -0.83
C ARG A 108 19.02 -8.15 -0.03
N ARG A 109 19.04 -7.92 1.29
CA ARG A 109 19.86 -8.71 2.22
C ARG A 109 19.48 -10.19 2.02
N SER A 110 20.28 -10.90 1.23
CA SER A 110 20.27 -12.35 1.13
C SER A 110 21.19 -12.95 2.18
#